data_AF-A0A948EVB5-F1
#
_entry.id   AF-A0A948EVB5-F1
#
_cell.length_a   1.000
_cell.length_b   1.000
_cell.length_c   1.000
_cell.angle_alpha   90.00
_cell.angle_beta   90.00
_cell.angle_gamma   90.00
#
_symmetry.space_group_name_H-M   'P 1'
#
loop_
_entity.id
_entity.type
_entity.pdbx_description
1 polymer ?
#
loop_
_entity_poly.entity_id
_entity_poly.type
_entity_poly.pdbx_seq_one_letter_code
_entity_poly.pdbx_strand_id
1 'polypeptide(L)'
;QAGVEWHVLGEGFTWDTQNLARDIATAKQGWEVAQRMLADPGIGLVVLDELTYLLSYGWLDTETVLADLAARPPMQHVVVTGRAASQALCDAADTVSEIADVKHAYRAGVKAQAGVDL
;
A
#
# COMPACT_ATOMS: atom_id res chain seq x y z
N GLN A 1 9.00 4.40 -16.90
CA GLN A 1 8.43 3.53 -17.95
C GLN A 1 7.31 4.30 -18.63
N ALA A 2 7.18 4.28 -19.96
CA ALA A 2 6.11 5.01 -20.62
C ALA A 2 4.74 4.47 -20.19
N GLY A 3 3.80 5.35 -19.83
CA GLY A 3 2.45 4.99 -19.39
C GLY A 3 2.34 4.52 -17.93
N VAL A 4 3.40 4.67 -17.12
CA VAL A 4 3.37 4.38 -15.67
C VAL A 4 3.67 5.67 -14.91
N GLU A 5 2.73 6.10 -14.09
CA GLU A 5 2.91 7.16 -13.11
C GLU A 5 3.37 6.53 -11.78
N TRP A 6 4.45 7.06 -11.20
CA TRP A 6 5.04 6.55 -9.97
C TRP A 6 5.14 7.65 -8.93
N HIS A 7 4.62 7.40 -7.74
CA HIS A 7 4.70 8.31 -6.61
C HIS A 7 5.39 7.63 -5.44
N VAL A 8 6.48 8.23 -4.95
CA VAL A 8 7.09 7.83 -3.68
C VAL A 8 6.49 8.71 -2.59
N LEU A 9 5.55 8.13 -1.84
CA LEU A 9 4.71 8.84 -0.87
C LEU A 9 5.07 8.37 0.53
N GLY A 10 6.24 8.81 1.01
CA GLY A 10 6.79 8.42 2.30
C GLY A 10 8.20 8.96 2.48
N GLU A 11 8.68 9.00 3.73
CA GLU A 11 10.03 9.49 4.07
C GLU A 11 11.05 8.35 4.26
N GLY A 12 10.68 7.12 3.93
CA GLY A 12 11.47 5.92 4.19
C GLY A 12 10.84 5.07 5.29
N PHE A 13 11.65 4.26 5.97
CA PHE A 13 11.15 3.36 7.00
C PHE A 13 10.67 4.11 8.25
N THR A 14 9.50 3.71 8.76
CA THR A 14 8.85 4.30 9.94
C THR A 14 9.62 4.11 11.25
N TRP A 15 10.64 3.24 11.27
CA TRP A 15 11.52 3.05 12.41
C TRP A 15 12.64 4.09 12.53
N ASP A 16 12.87 4.92 11.49
CA ASP A 16 13.88 5.99 11.51
C ASP A 16 13.30 7.35 11.98
N THR A 17 11.99 7.57 11.84
CA THR A 17 11.31 8.82 12.23
C THR A 17 10.69 8.72 13.62
N GLN A 18 11.25 9.43 14.60
CA GLN A 18 10.67 9.54 15.96
C GLN A 18 9.48 10.53 16.05
N ASN A 19 8.67 10.68 14.99
CA ASN A 19 7.58 11.64 14.96
C ASN A 19 6.30 11.10 14.31
N LEU A 20 5.52 10.39 15.12
CA LEU A 20 4.22 9.82 14.76
C LEU A 20 3.27 10.83 14.09
N ALA A 21 3.23 12.07 14.57
CA ALA A 21 2.34 13.08 14.00
C ALA A 21 2.73 13.45 12.56
N ARG A 22 4.03 13.47 12.26
CA ARG A 22 4.55 13.67 10.91
C ARG A 22 4.24 12.46 10.03
N ASP A 23 4.46 11.24 10.53
CA ASP A 23 4.19 10.02 9.76
C ASP A 23 2.70 9.91 9.38
N ILE A 24 1.79 10.25 10.31
CA ILE A 24 0.34 10.33 10.04
C ILE A 24 0.03 11.39 8.98
N ALA A 25 0.66 12.57 9.05
CA ALA A 25 0.46 13.63 8.08
C ALA A 25 0.92 13.20 6.67
N THR A 26 2.10 12.57 6.59
CA THR A 26 2.64 12.04 5.33
C THR A 26 1.75 10.93 4.77
N ALA A 27 1.25 10.02 5.61
CA ALA A 27 0.30 8.97 5.20
C ALA A 27 -0.98 9.57 4.60
N LYS A 28 -1.54 10.61 5.23
CA LYS A 28 -2.74 11.30 4.72
C LYS A 28 -2.47 12.02 3.40
N GLN A 29 -1.34 12.71 3.26
CA GLN A 29 -0.95 13.35 2.01
C GLN A 29 -0.74 12.33 0.89
N GLY A 30 -0.14 11.17 1.20
CA GLY A 30 -0.02 10.06 0.27
C GLY A 30 -1.38 9.53 -0.15
N TRP A 31 -2.32 9.40 0.79
CA TRP A 31 -3.68 8.97 0.50
C TRP A 31 -4.43 9.95 -0.39
N GLU A 32 -4.25 11.27 -0.23
CA GLU A 32 -4.85 12.27 -1.13
C GLU A 32 -4.39 12.08 -2.60
N VAL A 33 -3.14 11.65 -2.82
CA VAL A 33 -2.65 11.31 -4.16
C VAL A 33 -3.34 10.03 -4.66
N ALA A 34 -3.42 8.99 -3.82
CA ALA A 34 -4.10 7.75 -4.15
C ALA A 34 -5.58 7.98 -4.50
N GLN A 35 -6.30 8.83 -3.75
CA GLN A 35 -7.68 9.19 -4.04
C GLN A 35 -7.85 9.84 -5.42
N ARG A 36 -6.92 10.72 -5.82
CA ARG A 36 -6.95 11.30 -7.18
C ARG A 36 -6.79 10.23 -8.25
N MET A 37 -5.91 9.26 -8.04
CA MET A 37 -5.69 8.15 -8.99
C MET A 37 -6.91 7.20 -9.02
N LEU A 38 -7.48 6.91 -7.85
CA LEU A 38 -8.69 6.08 -7.71
C LEU A 38 -9.92 6.72 -8.36
N ALA A 39 -9.96 8.05 -8.49
CA ALA A 39 -11.04 8.78 -9.14
C ALA A 39 -10.85 8.92 -10.66
N ASP A 40 -9.66 8.63 -11.21
CA ASP A 40 -9.35 8.86 -12.62
C ASP A 40 -9.75 7.64 -13.50
N PRO A 41 -10.78 7.75 -14.36
CA PRO A 41 -11.16 6.66 -15.27
C PRO A 41 -10.13 6.37 -16.37
N GLY A 42 -9.13 7.24 -16.56
CA GLY A 42 -8.01 7.01 -17.46
C GLY A 42 -6.98 6.01 -16.93
N ILE A 43 -7.00 5.71 -15.62
CA ILE A 43 -6.10 4.75 -14.98
C ILE A 43 -6.81 3.40 -14.86
N GLY A 44 -6.29 2.38 -15.53
CA GLY A 44 -6.85 1.02 -15.48
C GLY A 44 -6.38 0.17 -14.28
N LEU A 45 -5.22 0.51 -13.69
CA LEU A 45 -4.64 -0.20 -12.55
C LEU A 45 -3.98 0.78 -11.59
N VAL A 46 -4.35 0.71 -10.30
CA VAL A 46 -3.70 1.40 -9.19
C VAL A 46 -3.03 0.37 -8.28
N VAL A 47 -1.76 0.56 -7.96
CA VAL A 47 -1.03 -0.28 -6.99
C VAL A 47 -0.78 0.53 -5.73
N LEU A 48 -1.32 0.05 -4.62
CA LEU A 48 -1.17 0.64 -3.29
C LEU A 48 -0.22 -0.24 -2.48
N ASP A 49 1.07 0.04 -2.66
CA ASP A 49 2.14 -0.73 -2.04
C ASP A 49 2.22 -0.45 -0.53
N GLU A 50 2.24 -1.50 0.29
CA GLU A 50 2.37 -1.47 1.75
C GLU A 50 1.27 -0.68 2.50
N LEU A 51 0.09 -0.55 1.90
CA LEU A 51 -1.08 0.13 2.50
C LEU A 51 -1.51 -0.50 3.83
N THR A 52 -1.31 -1.82 4.00
CA THR A 52 -1.82 -2.54 5.19
C THR A 52 -1.28 -1.95 6.49
N TYR A 53 -0.02 -1.48 6.52
CA TYR A 53 0.55 -0.86 7.72
C TYR A 53 -0.14 0.44 8.11
N LEU A 54 -0.51 1.27 7.14
CA LEU A 54 -1.19 2.54 7.39
C LEU A 54 -2.55 2.33 8.06
N LEU A 55 -3.24 1.24 7.68
CA LEU A 55 -4.49 0.81 8.29
C LEU A 55 -4.26 0.19 9.66
N SER A 56 -3.32 -0.75 9.78
CA SER A 56 -3.02 -1.45 11.03
C SER A 56 -2.53 -0.51 12.14
N TYR A 57 -1.79 0.55 11.79
CA TYR A 57 -1.33 1.57 12.74
C TYR A 57 -2.37 2.66 13.00
N GLY A 58 -3.51 2.66 12.28
CA GLY A 58 -4.56 3.67 12.41
C GLY A 58 -4.14 5.06 11.92
N TRP A 59 -3.15 5.14 11.03
CA TRP A 59 -2.71 6.40 10.43
C TRP A 59 -3.69 6.87 9.35
N LEU A 60 -4.31 5.90 8.68
CA LEU A 60 -5.46 6.07 7.84
C LEU A 60 -6.67 5.37 8.47
N ASP A 61 -7.83 5.99 8.32
CA ASP A 61 -9.09 5.41 8.76
C ASP A 61 -9.53 4.32 7.78
N THR A 62 -9.79 3.11 8.31
CA THR A 62 -10.10 1.95 7.46
C THR A 62 -11.44 2.10 6.74
N GLU A 63 -12.46 2.66 7.39
CA GLU A 63 -13.77 2.82 6.77
C GLU A 63 -13.71 3.82 5.59
N THR A 64 -12.97 4.91 5.76
CA THR A 64 -12.71 5.91 4.72
C THR A 64 -11.99 5.27 3.54
N VAL A 65 -10.93 4.50 3.79
CA VAL A 65 -10.17 3.81 2.73
C VAL A 65 -11.04 2.82 1.96
N LEU A 66 -11.85 2.02 2.66
CA LEU A 66 -12.76 1.06 2.02
C LEU A 66 -13.84 1.76 1.19
N ALA A 67 -14.36 2.90 1.66
CA ALA A 67 -15.32 3.72 0.91
C ALA A 67 -14.71 4.28 -0.38
N ASP A 68 -13.48 4.79 -0.31
CA ASP A 68 -12.75 5.29 -1.50
C ASP A 68 -12.50 4.17 -2.51
N LEU A 69 -12.06 2.99 -2.04
CA LEU A 69 -11.86 1.83 -2.90
C LEU A 69 -13.15 1.38 -3.57
N ALA A 70 -14.29 1.43 -2.87
CA ALA A 70 -15.59 1.08 -3.42
C ALA A 70 -16.12 2.12 -4.43
N ALA A 71 -15.71 3.39 -4.31
CA ALA A 71 -16.16 4.49 -5.17
C ALA A 71 -15.40 4.58 -6.52
N ARG A 72 -14.34 3.79 -6.70
CA ARG A 72 -13.52 3.81 -7.92
C ARG A 72 -14.31 3.47 -9.20
N PRO A 73 -13.84 3.87 -10.39
CA PRO A 73 -14.42 3.47 -11.67
C PRO A 73 -14.57 1.94 -11.79
N PRO A 74 -15.70 1.43 -12.34
CA PRO A 74 -15.99 -0.01 -12.36
C PRO A 74 -14.94 -0.90 -13.06
N MET A 75 -14.22 -0.35 -14.05
CA MET A 75 -13.19 -1.07 -14.81
C MET A 75 -11.77 -0.84 -14.29
N GLN A 76 -11.61 -0.09 -13.19
CA GLN A 76 -10.31 0.15 -12.58
C GLN A 76 -10.00 -0.97 -11.58
N HIS A 77 -8.82 -1.57 -11.75
CA HIS A 77 -8.29 -2.57 -10.83
C HIS A 77 -7.42 -1.91 -9.76
N VAL A 78 -7.47 -2.47 -8.54
CA VAL A 78 -6.60 -2.05 -7.44
C VAL A 78 -5.87 -3.26 -6.91
N VAL A 79 -4.55 -3.14 -6.74
CA VAL A 79 -3.72 -4.12 -6.05
C VAL A 79 -3.24 -3.48 -4.76
N VAL A 80 -3.52 -4.11 -3.63
CA VAL A 80 -2.98 -3.73 -2.33
C VAL A 80 -1.94 -4.76 -1.94
N THR A 81 -0.78 -4.30 -1.47
CA THR A 81 0.26 -5.17 -0.91
C THR A 81 0.47 -4.85 0.56
N GLY A 82 1.12 -5.79 1.24
CA GLY A 82 1.62 -5.64 2.59
C GLY A 82 1.26 -6.80 3.49
N ARG A 83 1.86 -6.79 4.69
CA ARG A 83 1.67 -7.87 5.67
C ARG A 83 0.41 -7.63 6.49
N ALA A 84 -0.16 -8.73 7.00
CA ALA A 84 -1.25 -8.71 7.98
C ALA A 84 -2.44 -7.81 7.57
N ALA A 85 -2.91 -7.95 6.33
CA ALA A 85 -4.13 -7.28 5.87
C ALA A 85 -5.29 -7.56 6.85
N SER A 86 -6.04 -6.50 7.19
CA SER A 86 -7.18 -6.62 8.11
C SER A 86 -8.30 -7.45 7.48
N GLN A 87 -9.10 -8.13 8.30
CA GLN A 87 -10.22 -8.93 7.80
C GLN A 87 -11.19 -8.08 6.95
N ALA A 88 -11.43 -6.83 7.36
CA ALA A 88 -12.27 -5.90 6.60
C ALA A 88 -11.73 -5.61 5.19
N LEU A 89 -10.40 -5.49 5.04
CA LEU A 89 -9.78 -5.30 3.73
C LEU A 89 -9.85 -6.57 2.88
N CYS A 90 -9.62 -7.74 3.50
CA CYS A 90 -9.76 -9.03 2.83
C CYS A 90 -11.21 -9.28 2.36
N ASP A 91 -12.20 -8.95 3.17
CA ASP A 91 -13.62 -9.12 2.85
C ASP A 91 -14.07 -8.20 1.71
N ALA A 92 -13.44 -7.02 1.57
CA ALA A 92 -13.70 -6.09 0.49
C ALA A 92 -13.00 -6.46 -0.84
N ALA A 93 -12.03 -7.38 -0.81
CA ALA A 93 -11.24 -7.74 -1.97
C ALA A 93 -11.89 -8.88 -2.78
N ASP A 94 -11.88 -8.75 -4.10
CA ASP A 94 -12.32 -9.82 -5.01
C ASP A 94 -11.35 -11.01 -5.03
N THR A 95 -10.07 -10.79 -4.69
CA THR A 95 -9.03 -11.81 -4.68
C THR A 95 -8.01 -11.50 -3.59
N VAL A 96 -7.70 -12.50 -2.77
CA VAL A 96 -6.68 -12.44 -1.75
C VAL A 96 -5.69 -13.58 -1.98
N SER A 97 -4.40 -13.25 -2.00
CA SER A 97 -3.31 -14.23 -2.08
C SER A 97 -2.33 -14.00 -0.94
N GLU A 98 -2.04 -15.05 -0.18
CA GLU A 98 -1.09 -15.00 0.93
C GLU A 98 0.26 -15.57 0.49
N ILE A 99 1.34 -14.82 0.71
CA ILE A 99 2.71 -15.29 0.49
C ILE A 99 3.29 -15.76 1.82
N ALA A 100 3.30 -17.07 2.02
CA ALA A 100 3.87 -17.68 3.22
C ALA A 100 5.41 -17.76 3.17
N ASP A 101 6.08 -17.33 4.26
CA ASP A 101 7.54 -17.45 4.40
C ASP A 101 7.98 -18.89 4.75
N VAL A 102 7.86 -19.80 3.78
CA VAL A 102 8.35 -21.18 3.93
C VAL A 102 9.87 -21.20 4.07
N LYS A 103 10.58 -20.42 3.26
CA LYS A 103 12.04 -20.27 3.29
C LYS A 103 12.45 -18.88 2.80
N HIS A 104 13.36 -18.22 3.53
CA HIS A 104 13.93 -16.93 3.13
C HIS A 104 15.45 -16.95 3.18
N ALA A 105 16.12 -16.38 2.17
CA ALA A 105 17.58 -16.32 2.08
C ALA A 105 18.22 -15.51 3.23
N TYR A 106 17.52 -14.46 3.69
CA TYR A 106 17.90 -13.67 4.88
C TYR A 106 18.19 -14.54 6.11
N ARG A 107 17.40 -15.59 6.35
CA ARG A 107 17.61 -16.52 7.49
C ARG A 107 18.89 -17.34 7.38
N ALA A 108 19.47 -17.45 6.18
CA ALA A 108 20.76 -18.06 5.91
C ALA A 108 21.92 -17.03 5.87
N GLY A 109 21.67 -15.77 6.25
CA GLY A 109 22.68 -14.71 6.28
C GLY A 109 22.95 -14.02 4.95
N VAL A 110 22.17 -14.32 3.90
CA VAL A 110 22.25 -13.59 2.63
C VAL A 110 21.67 -12.20 2.84
N LYS A 111 22.47 -11.16 2.53
CA LYS A 111 22.05 -9.76 2.62
C LYS A 111 21.26 -9.34 1.39
N ALA A 112 20.49 -8.25 1.51
CA ALA A 112 19.78 -7.63 0.41
C ALA A 112 20.73 -7.36 -0.78
N GLN A 113 20.26 -7.68 -1.98
CA GLN A 113 21.03 -7.50 -3.22
C GLN A 113 20.25 -6.63 -4.20
N ALA A 114 20.90 -5.60 -4.74
CA ALA A 114 20.28 -4.72 -5.72
C ALA A 114 19.72 -5.52 -6.91
N GLY A 115 18.46 -5.25 -7.26
CA GLY A 115 17.73 -5.98 -8.30
C GLY A 115 17.00 -7.24 -7.81
N VAL A 116 17.17 -7.63 -6.55
CA VAL A 116 16.41 -8.68 -5.87
C VAL A 116 15.63 -8.09 -4.70
N ASP A 117 16.32 -7.42 -3.80
CA ASP A 117 15.78 -6.75 -2.61
C ASP A 117 16.14 -5.25 -2.66
N LEU A 118 15.40 -4.44 -1.89
CA LEU A 118 15.64 -3.01 -1.69
C LEU A 118 16.40 -2.75 -0.39
#